data_AF-A0AA88L6Z9-F1
#
_entry.id   AF-A0AA88L6Z9-F1
#
_cell.length_a   1.000
_cell.length_b   1.000
_cell.length_c   1.000
_cell.angle_alpha   90.00
_cell.angle_beta   90.00
_cell.angle_gamma   90.00
#
_symmetry.space_group_name_H-M   'P 1'
#
loop_
_entity.id
_entity.type
_entity.pdbx_description
1 polymer ?
#
loop_
_entity_poly.entity_id
_entity_poly.type
_entity_poly.pdbx_seq_one_letter_code
_entity_poly.pdbx_strand_id
1 'polypeptide(L)'
;MFITASWKEPVPGWVDTINGPTGLFAGSAAGIFRTMYCHTQMTVDMIPGEFPVNLMVASAWDALNHNSSRQPINPTVFLASTGQNPVTWAQCEKIIYPMMFEYPFSRAVWPPGGSFKSNYLHHRLDQALYHFAPAYMLDGIIRLCGKKPFMVRLHKKAAKAMECVQFYTIREWRSRSDNTNSLIERMSDSDRAIFNFDSRTIDWNDYLCTYYLGVRKFILKDELHTLPAAKSHMRR
;
A
#
# COMPACT_ATOMS: atom_id res chain seq x y z
N MET A 1 -10.64 3.42 0.30
CA MET A 1 -10.01 2.85 1.51
C MET A 1 -9.29 1.55 1.22
N PHE A 2 -8.00 1.50 1.51
CA PHE A 2 -7.20 0.28 1.67
C PHE A 2 -6.81 0.15 3.13
N ILE A 3 -7.03 -1.03 3.73
CA ILE A 3 -6.48 -1.37 5.03
C ILE A 3 -5.02 -1.77 4.81
N THR A 4 -4.08 -1.03 5.37
CA THR A 4 -2.65 -1.17 5.12
C THR A 4 -1.94 -1.74 6.35
N ALA A 5 -0.61 -1.73 6.38
CA ALA A 5 0.13 -2.28 7.52
C ALA A 5 -0.29 -1.62 8.84
N SER A 6 -0.09 -2.33 9.93
CA SER A 6 -0.26 -1.75 11.25
C SER A 6 0.69 -0.57 11.47
N TRP A 7 0.22 0.45 12.16
CA TRP A 7 1.07 1.57 12.57
C TRP A 7 1.82 1.23 13.87
N LYS A 8 1.13 0.68 14.87
CA LYS A 8 1.67 0.33 16.19
C LYS A 8 1.40 -1.12 16.57
N GLU A 9 0.14 -1.56 16.49
CA GLU A 9 -0.30 -2.87 17.00
C GLU A 9 -0.76 -3.80 15.88
N PRO A 10 -0.50 -5.12 15.95
CA PRO A 10 0.20 -5.83 17.03
C PRO A 10 1.72 -5.64 17.01
N VAL A 11 2.30 -5.31 15.85
CA VAL A 11 3.71 -4.94 15.67
C VAL A 11 3.75 -3.91 14.56
N PRO A 12 4.55 -2.83 14.63
CA PRO A 12 4.64 -1.83 13.57
C PRO A 12 5.01 -2.45 12.21
N GLY A 13 4.31 -2.05 11.15
CA GLY A 13 4.55 -2.52 9.78
C GLY A 13 4.03 -3.94 9.50
N TRP A 14 3.32 -4.57 10.43
CA TRP A 14 2.74 -5.89 10.18
C TRP A 14 1.68 -5.84 9.07
N VAL A 15 1.84 -6.70 8.07
CA VAL A 15 0.92 -6.84 6.94
C VAL A 15 1.03 -8.26 6.39
N ASP A 16 -0.10 -8.92 6.15
CA ASP A 16 -0.16 -10.28 5.63
C ASP A 16 -0.76 -10.37 4.22
N THR A 17 -1.48 -9.33 3.80
CA THR A 17 -2.29 -9.33 2.58
C THR A 17 -1.68 -8.42 1.52
N ILE A 18 -1.52 -8.96 0.32
CA ILE A 18 -1.11 -8.19 -0.87
C ILE A 18 -2.33 -7.49 -1.46
N ASN A 19 -2.66 -6.32 -0.91
CA ASN A 19 -3.67 -5.41 -1.48
C ASN A 19 -3.00 -4.29 -2.30
N GLY A 20 -3.78 -3.34 -2.83
CA GLY A 20 -3.33 -2.37 -3.82
C GLY A 20 -1.97 -1.70 -3.50
N PRO A 21 -1.85 -0.90 -2.43
CA PRO A 21 -0.57 -0.30 -2.04
C PRO A 21 0.51 -1.34 -1.68
N THR A 22 0.18 -2.38 -0.91
CA THR A 22 1.15 -3.44 -0.53
C THR A 22 1.79 -4.09 -1.75
N GLY A 23 0.97 -4.47 -2.73
CA GLY A 23 1.39 -5.11 -3.97
C GLY A 23 2.18 -4.18 -4.85
N LEU A 24 1.83 -2.89 -4.89
CA LEU A 24 2.61 -1.88 -5.59
C LEU A 24 4.01 -1.74 -4.99
N PHE A 25 4.13 -1.63 -3.67
CA PHE A 25 5.43 -1.50 -2.99
C PHE A 25 6.27 -2.76 -3.17
N ALA A 26 5.67 -3.95 -2.98
CA ALA A 26 6.34 -5.23 -3.16
C ALA A 26 6.83 -5.43 -4.60
N GLY A 27 5.96 -5.17 -5.59
CA GLY A 27 6.30 -5.34 -7.00
C GLY A 27 7.33 -4.33 -7.51
N SER A 28 7.30 -3.10 -6.99
CA SER A 28 8.29 -2.06 -7.31
C SER A 28 9.65 -2.38 -6.70
N ALA A 29 9.68 -2.80 -5.43
CA ALA A 29 10.91 -3.24 -4.76
C ALA A 29 11.52 -4.48 -5.41
N ALA A 30 10.68 -5.38 -5.93
CA ALA A 30 11.12 -6.55 -6.67
C ALA A 30 11.60 -6.24 -8.10
N GLY A 31 11.42 -5.01 -8.59
CA GLY A 31 11.77 -4.63 -9.97
C GLY A 31 10.81 -5.18 -11.02
N ILE A 32 9.63 -5.65 -10.61
CA ILE A 32 8.58 -6.16 -11.52
C ILE A 32 7.87 -5.00 -12.22
N PHE A 33 7.69 -3.88 -11.52
CA PHE A 33 7.09 -2.67 -12.07
C PHE A 33 8.15 -1.69 -12.56
N ARG A 34 7.85 -1.06 -13.71
CA ARG A 34 8.69 -0.07 -14.44
C ARG A 34 7.83 1.07 -14.97
N THR A 35 6.55 0.82 -15.14
CA THR A 35 5.54 1.81 -15.49
C THR A 35 4.23 1.41 -14.83
N MET A 36 3.45 2.40 -14.44
CA MET A 36 2.11 2.22 -13.90
C MET A 36 1.25 3.41 -14.31
N TYR A 37 0.04 3.12 -14.78
CA TYR A 37 -0.94 4.16 -15.08
C TYR A 37 -1.54 4.70 -13.79
N CYS A 38 -1.24 5.94 -13.46
CA CYS A 38 -1.61 6.58 -12.22
C CYS A 38 -1.58 8.10 -12.38
N HIS A 39 -2.57 8.76 -11.79
CA HIS A 39 -2.55 10.21 -11.62
C HIS A 39 -1.92 10.51 -10.26
N THR A 40 -0.65 10.93 -10.27
CA THR A 40 0.16 11.03 -9.06
C THR A 40 -0.33 12.06 -8.04
N GLN A 41 -1.16 13.00 -8.50
CA GLN A 41 -1.81 14.01 -7.66
C GLN A 41 -3.07 13.51 -6.95
N MET A 42 -3.55 12.31 -7.29
CA MET A 42 -4.70 11.71 -6.60
C MET A 42 -4.29 11.23 -5.21
N THR A 43 -5.18 11.43 -4.25
CA THR A 43 -4.98 10.95 -2.88
C THR A 43 -5.26 9.46 -2.78
N VAL A 44 -4.47 8.75 -1.99
CA VAL A 44 -4.72 7.37 -1.63
C VAL A 44 -5.20 7.30 -0.18
N ASP A 45 -6.32 6.62 0.03
CA ASP A 45 -6.93 6.43 1.34
C ASP A 45 -6.38 5.14 1.96
N MET A 46 -5.28 5.26 2.70
CA MET A 46 -4.53 4.17 3.34
C MET A 46 -4.70 4.24 4.85
N ILE A 47 -5.45 3.30 5.41
CA ILE A 47 -5.75 3.26 6.84
C ILE A 47 -4.92 2.16 7.50
N PRO A 48 -4.22 2.43 8.62
CA PRO A 48 -3.53 1.39 9.37
C PRO A 48 -4.47 0.27 9.82
N GLY A 49 -3.96 -0.96 9.89
CA GLY A 49 -4.75 -2.17 10.17
C GLY A 49 -5.58 -2.11 11.46
N GLU A 50 -5.06 -1.46 12.48
CA GLU A 50 -5.68 -1.35 13.81
C GLU A 50 -6.77 -0.27 13.89
N PHE A 51 -6.79 0.71 12.98
CA PHE A 51 -7.75 1.84 13.05
C PHE A 51 -9.21 1.38 12.90
N PRO A 52 -9.57 0.53 11.92
CA PRO A 52 -10.94 0.02 11.82
C PRO A 52 -11.34 -0.83 13.03
N VAL A 53 -10.40 -1.53 13.65
CA VAL A 53 -10.64 -2.35 14.86
C VAL A 53 -10.94 -1.44 16.05
N ASN A 54 -10.10 -0.43 16.27
CA ASN A 54 -10.31 0.56 17.33
C ASN A 54 -11.62 1.34 17.13
N LEU A 55 -11.93 1.73 15.88
CA LEU A 55 -13.19 2.37 15.53
C LEU A 55 -14.39 1.48 15.81
N MET A 56 -14.29 0.18 15.53
CA MET A 56 -15.35 -0.78 15.83
C MET A 56 -15.62 -0.87 17.33
N VAL A 57 -14.57 -0.94 18.16
CA VAL A 57 -14.72 -0.94 19.62
C VAL A 57 -15.34 0.37 20.12
N ALA A 58 -14.83 1.50 19.67
CA ALA A 58 -15.33 2.82 20.07
C ALA A 58 -16.78 3.06 19.64
N SER A 59 -17.17 2.63 18.43
CA SER A 59 -18.55 2.74 17.94
C SER A 59 -19.52 1.85 18.71
N ALA A 60 -19.08 0.67 19.16
CA ALA A 60 -19.89 -0.19 20.04
C ALA A 60 -20.12 0.47 21.41
N TRP A 61 -19.07 1.05 22.00
CA TRP A 61 -19.20 1.83 23.23
C TRP A 61 -20.15 3.02 23.06
N ASP A 62 -20.02 3.76 21.96
CA ASP A 62 -20.88 4.91 21.68
C ASP A 62 -22.34 4.50 21.53
N ALA A 63 -22.61 3.40 20.82
CA ALA A 63 -23.94 2.86 20.66
C ALA A 63 -24.58 2.47 22.01
N LEU A 64 -23.83 1.86 22.92
CA LEU A 64 -24.34 1.48 24.23
C LEU A 64 -24.65 2.67 25.15
N ASN A 65 -23.87 3.75 25.03
CA ASN A 65 -23.99 4.90 25.94
C ASN A 65 -24.89 6.02 25.42
N HIS A 66 -25.02 6.18 24.10
CA HIS A 66 -25.69 7.34 23.49
C HIS A 66 -26.88 6.97 22.59
N ASN A 67 -27.01 5.72 22.13
CA ASN A 67 -28.17 5.26 21.37
C ASN A 67 -29.17 4.53 22.29
N SER A 68 -29.92 5.28 23.09
CA SER A 68 -30.91 4.74 24.04
C SER A 68 -32.13 4.07 23.38
N SER A 69 -32.32 4.21 22.07
CA SER A 69 -33.39 3.52 21.35
C SER A 69 -32.89 2.15 20.85
N ARG A 70 -33.61 1.09 21.20
CA ARG A 70 -33.29 -0.30 20.75
C ARG A 70 -33.35 -0.49 19.23
N GLN A 71 -33.85 0.50 18.48
CA GLN A 71 -34.12 0.46 17.04
C GLN A 71 -34.01 1.89 16.48
N PRO A 72 -32.81 2.39 16.12
CA PRO A 72 -32.70 3.65 15.40
C PRO A 72 -33.30 3.51 13.99
N ILE A 73 -34.19 4.44 13.61
CA ILE A 73 -34.79 4.50 12.26
C ILE A 73 -33.69 4.69 11.19
N ASN A 74 -32.56 5.30 11.56
CA ASN A 74 -31.36 5.44 10.73
C ASN A 74 -30.11 5.07 11.55
N PRO A 75 -29.38 4.00 11.21
CA PRO A 75 -28.16 3.63 11.92
C PRO A 75 -27.04 4.66 11.66
N THR A 76 -26.33 5.07 12.71
CA THR A 76 -25.13 5.89 12.58
C THR A 76 -24.02 5.09 11.90
N VAL A 77 -23.52 5.57 10.77
CA VAL A 77 -22.41 4.95 10.04
C VAL A 77 -21.11 5.62 10.40
N PHE A 78 -20.14 4.83 10.86
CA PHE A 78 -18.77 5.26 11.09
C PHE A 78 -17.85 4.79 9.97
N LEU A 79 -16.90 5.62 9.58
CA LEU A 79 -15.96 5.34 8.51
C LEU A 79 -14.54 5.66 8.94
N ALA A 80 -13.65 4.67 8.85
CA ALA A 80 -12.21 4.90 8.94
C ALA A 80 -11.74 5.48 7.60
N SER A 81 -11.11 6.66 7.60
CA SER A 81 -10.56 7.25 6.39
C SER A 81 -9.49 8.28 6.72
N THR A 82 -8.52 8.41 5.81
CA THR A 82 -7.47 9.42 5.89
C THR A 82 -7.87 10.72 5.20
N GLY A 83 -9.16 10.95 4.95
CA GLY A 83 -9.65 12.20 4.36
C GLY A 83 -9.27 13.47 5.14
N GLN A 84 -9.03 13.37 6.44
CA GLN A 84 -8.56 14.48 7.30
C GLN A 84 -7.04 14.65 7.31
N ASN A 85 -6.30 13.71 6.74
CA ASN A 85 -4.84 13.74 6.60
C ASN A 85 -4.45 13.08 5.26
N PRO A 86 -4.79 13.69 4.11
CA PRO A 86 -4.63 13.05 2.81
C PRO A 86 -3.17 12.92 2.42
N VAL A 87 -2.83 11.82 1.73
CA VAL A 87 -1.52 11.59 1.10
C VAL A 87 -1.69 11.26 -0.38
N THR A 88 -0.86 11.84 -1.24
CA THR A 88 -0.87 11.59 -2.68
C THR A 88 0.08 10.47 -3.09
N TRP A 89 -0.17 9.86 -4.24
CA TRP A 89 0.77 8.90 -4.82
C TRP A 89 2.17 9.49 -5.06
N ALA A 90 2.25 10.77 -5.43
CA ALA A 90 3.52 11.50 -5.56
C ALA A 90 4.29 11.59 -4.23
N GLN A 91 3.59 11.88 -3.13
CA GLN A 91 4.20 11.91 -1.80
C GLN A 91 4.66 10.51 -1.37
N CYS A 92 3.84 9.47 -1.65
CA CYS A 92 4.22 8.08 -1.37
C CYS A 92 5.49 7.69 -2.15
N GLU A 93 5.56 8.01 -3.44
CA GLU A 93 6.75 7.77 -4.27
C GLU A 93 7.98 8.49 -3.71
N LYS A 94 7.85 9.77 -3.35
CA LYS A 94 8.95 10.56 -2.79
C LYS A 94 9.53 9.93 -1.51
N ILE A 95 8.70 9.36 -0.66
CA ILE A 95 9.11 8.76 0.62
C ILE A 95 9.65 7.35 0.42
N ILE A 96 8.96 6.51 -0.36
CA ILE A 96 9.26 5.08 -0.47
C ILE A 96 10.38 4.82 -1.48
N TYR A 97 10.50 5.62 -2.53
CA TYR A 97 11.49 5.37 -3.58
C TYR A 97 12.94 5.32 -3.04
N PRO A 98 13.41 6.29 -2.22
CA PRO A 98 14.73 6.19 -1.58
C PRO A 98 14.88 4.96 -0.68
N MET A 99 13.81 4.59 0.04
CA MET A 99 13.82 3.41 0.92
C MET A 99 14.09 2.12 0.15
N MET A 100 13.68 2.02 -1.13
CA MET A 100 13.98 0.85 -1.96
C MET A 100 15.47 0.69 -2.28
N PHE A 101 16.25 1.77 -2.23
CA PHE A 101 17.71 1.73 -2.40
C PHE A 101 18.46 1.55 -1.08
N GLU A 102 17.90 2.09 0.00
CA GLU A 102 18.48 1.93 1.34
C GLU A 102 18.23 0.52 1.90
N TYR A 103 17.04 -0.04 1.65
CA TYR A 103 16.59 -1.36 2.09
C TYR A 103 16.14 -2.25 0.93
N PRO A 104 17.02 -2.58 -0.03
CA PRO A 104 16.63 -3.35 -1.20
C PRO A 104 16.13 -4.75 -0.87
N PHE A 105 15.31 -5.28 -1.79
CA PHE A 105 14.89 -6.67 -1.76
C PHE A 105 15.98 -7.57 -2.35
N SER A 106 16.38 -8.60 -1.59
CA SER A 106 17.49 -9.51 -1.94
C SER A 106 17.29 -10.29 -3.24
N ARG A 107 16.04 -10.51 -3.65
CA ARG A 107 15.69 -11.27 -4.87
C ARG A 107 15.06 -10.40 -5.96
N ALA A 108 15.35 -9.10 -5.96
CA ALA A 108 14.91 -8.20 -7.01
C ALA A 108 15.39 -8.69 -8.39
N VAL A 109 14.47 -8.76 -9.36
CA VAL A 109 14.77 -9.17 -10.74
C VAL A 109 15.35 -8.01 -11.55
N TRP A 110 15.10 -6.79 -11.13
CA TRP A 110 15.61 -5.54 -11.68
C TRP A 110 15.81 -4.56 -10.53
N PRO A 111 16.84 -3.71 -10.52
CA PRO A 111 16.87 -2.54 -9.65
C PRO A 111 15.54 -1.77 -9.62
N PRO A 112 15.08 -1.32 -8.43
CA PRO A 112 13.90 -0.48 -8.29
C PRO A 112 13.96 0.73 -9.23
N GLY A 113 12.82 1.12 -9.77
CA GLY A 113 12.73 2.22 -10.71
C GLY A 113 11.42 2.20 -11.48
N GLY A 114 11.41 2.96 -12.56
CA GLY A 114 10.19 3.22 -13.31
C GLY A 114 9.56 4.54 -12.89
N SER A 115 8.37 4.79 -13.41
CA SER A 115 7.64 6.04 -13.14
C SER A 115 6.15 5.84 -13.32
N PHE A 116 5.36 6.63 -12.61
CA PHE A 116 3.94 6.77 -12.89
C PHE A 116 3.69 7.55 -14.18
N LYS A 117 2.69 7.12 -14.95
CA LYS A 117 2.26 7.78 -16.19
C LYS A 117 0.80 8.22 -16.06
N SER A 118 0.55 9.49 -16.36
CA SER A 118 -0.80 10.06 -16.43
C SER A 118 -1.49 9.83 -17.78
N ASN A 119 -0.76 9.36 -18.80
CA ASN A 119 -1.31 9.03 -20.11
C ASN A 119 -1.32 7.50 -20.31
N TYR A 120 -2.50 6.95 -20.63
CA TYR A 120 -2.69 5.52 -20.78
C TYR A 120 -1.90 4.92 -21.95
N LEU A 121 -1.80 5.61 -23.10
CA LEU A 121 -1.04 5.14 -24.25
C LEU A 121 0.46 5.11 -23.95
N HIS A 122 0.97 6.15 -23.27
CA HIS A 122 2.37 6.18 -22.82
C HIS A 122 2.65 5.01 -21.86
N HIS A 123 1.76 4.76 -20.90
CA HIS A 123 1.87 3.60 -20.02
C HIS A 123 1.92 2.27 -20.81
N ARG A 124 1.04 2.10 -21.80
CA ARG A 124 0.98 0.88 -22.63
C ARG A 124 2.22 0.66 -23.47
N LEU A 125 2.79 1.72 -24.04
CA LEU A 125 4.05 1.66 -24.78
C LEU A 125 5.20 1.25 -23.85
N ASP A 126 5.34 1.90 -22.69
CA ASP A 126 6.36 1.54 -21.71
C ASP A 126 6.18 0.13 -21.17
N GLN A 127 4.94 -0.33 -21.00
CA GLN A 127 4.64 -1.69 -20.54
C GLN A 127 5.08 -2.71 -21.60
N ALA A 128 4.84 -2.43 -22.88
CA ALA A 128 5.32 -3.28 -23.97
C ALA A 128 6.86 -3.33 -23.98
N LEU A 129 7.53 -2.19 -23.86
CA LEU A 129 8.98 -2.05 -23.97
C LEU A 129 9.75 -2.56 -22.73
N TYR A 130 9.30 -2.21 -21.53
CA TYR A 130 10.05 -2.47 -20.29
C TYR A 130 9.53 -3.66 -19.49
N HIS A 131 8.33 -4.17 -19.77
CA HIS A 131 7.82 -5.40 -19.14
C HIS A 131 7.83 -6.56 -20.12
N PHE A 132 7.08 -6.46 -21.21
CA PHE A 132 6.83 -7.63 -22.06
C PHE A 132 7.98 -7.98 -22.99
N ALA A 133 8.58 -7.00 -23.68
CA ALA A 133 9.71 -7.26 -24.57
C ALA A 133 10.89 -7.98 -23.87
N PRO A 134 11.42 -7.51 -22.72
CA PRO A 134 12.47 -8.23 -22.00
C PRO A 134 11.99 -9.56 -21.45
N ALA A 135 10.73 -9.66 -21.01
CA ALA A 135 10.17 -10.91 -20.52
C ALA A 135 10.10 -12.01 -21.59
N TYR A 136 9.66 -11.66 -22.81
CA TYR A 136 9.63 -12.60 -23.94
C TYR A 136 11.03 -13.02 -24.37
N MET A 137 11.98 -12.08 -24.40
CA MET A 137 13.39 -12.37 -24.69
C MET A 137 13.99 -13.35 -23.67
N LEU A 138 13.83 -13.06 -22.37
CA LEU A 138 14.33 -13.93 -21.29
C LEU A 138 13.65 -15.30 -21.29
N ASP A 139 12.33 -15.35 -21.46
CA ASP A 139 11.61 -16.63 -21.55
C ASP A 139 12.03 -17.45 -22.78
N GLY A 140 12.40 -16.79 -23.88
CA GLY A 140 13.01 -17.42 -25.05
C GLY A 140 14.35 -18.08 -24.71
N ILE A 141 15.25 -17.34 -24.06
CA ILE A 141 16.56 -17.88 -23.60
C ILE A 141 16.36 -19.04 -22.62
N ILE A 142 15.49 -18.88 -21.63
CA ILE A 142 15.19 -19.92 -20.63
C ILE A 142 14.70 -21.20 -21.33
N ARG A 143 13.84 -21.06 -22.34
CA ARG A 143 13.33 -22.18 -23.14
C ARG A 143 14.44 -22.86 -23.96
N LEU A 144 15.33 -22.09 -24.58
CA LEU A 144 16.49 -22.62 -25.31
C LEU A 144 17.45 -23.38 -24.38
N CYS A 145 17.57 -22.96 -23.11
CA CYS A 145 18.31 -23.68 -22.08
C CYS A 145 17.57 -24.90 -21.48
N GLY A 146 16.44 -25.32 -22.06
CA GLY A 146 15.64 -26.46 -21.59
C GLY A 146 14.91 -26.22 -20.26
N LYS A 147 14.81 -24.98 -19.79
CA LYS A 147 14.15 -24.60 -18.54
C LYS A 147 12.73 -24.08 -18.81
N LYS A 148 11.91 -24.07 -17.76
CA LYS A 148 10.51 -23.60 -17.84
C LYS A 148 10.45 -22.06 -17.80
N PRO A 149 9.92 -21.39 -18.83
CA PRO A 149 9.75 -19.92 -18.84
C PRO A 149 8.74 -19.46 -17.78
N PHE A 150 8.93 -18.25 -17.26
CA PHE A 150 8.08 -17.70 -16.20
C PHE A 150 7.90 -16.18 -16.21
N MET A 151 8.76 -15.41 -16.89
CA MET A 151 8.75 -13.94 -16.87
C MET A 151 7.49 -13.36 -17.48
N VAL A 152 7.04 -13.83 -18.64
CA VAL A 152 5.82 -13.32 -19.29
C VAL A 152 4.60 -13.57 -18.41
N ARG A 153 4.53 -14.74 -17.78
CA ARG A 153 3.45 -15.09 -16.85
C ARG A 153 3.45 -14.20 -15.60
N LEU A 154 4.63 -13.85 -15.09
CA LEU A 154 4.78 -12.92 -13.97
C LEU A 154 4.22 -11.53 -14.34
N HIS A 155 4.66 -10.95 -15.46
CA HIS A 155 4.17 -9.64 -15.90
C HIS A 155 2.68 -9.64 -16.27
N LYS A 156 2.14 -10.72 -16.85
CA LYS A 156 0.68 -10.84 -17.07
C LYS A 156 -0.12 -10.80 -15.77
N LYS A 157 0.35 -11.51 -14.73
CA LYS A 157 -0.29 -11.46 -13.40
C LYS A 157 -0.19 -10.07 -12.79
N ALA A 158 0.98 -9.44 -12.89
CA ALA A 158 1.23 -8.11 -12.36
C ALA A 158 0.37 -7.04 -13.07
N ALA A 159 0.24 -7.11 -14.40
CA ALA A 159 -0.62 -6.23 -15.18
C ALA A 159 -2.10 -6.39 -14.80
N LYS A 160 -2.58 -7.64 -14.67
CA LYS A 160 -3.97 -7.90 -14.25
C LYS A 160 -4.25 -7.37 -12.84
N ALA A 161 -3.31 -7.55 -11.91
CA ALA A 161 -3.44 -6.98 -10.57
C ALA A 161 -3.49 -5.44 -10.62
N MET A 162 -2.71 -4.82 -11.49
CA MET A 162 -2.70 -3.37 -11.69
C MET A 162 -4.02 -2.86 -12.27
N GLU A 163 -4.60 -3.55 -13.25
CA GLU A 163 -5.90 -3.22 -13.82
C GLU A 163 -7.01 -3.23 -12.74
N CYS A 164 -6.97 -4.18 -11.80
CA CYS A 164 -7.94 -4.23 -10.70
C CYS A 164 -7.85 -3.03 -9.74
N VAL A 165 -6.66 -2.45 -9.57
CA VAL A 165 -6.46 -1.29 -8.67
C VAL A 165 -6.52 0.05 -9.40
N GLN A 166 -6.49 0.03 -10.73
CA GLN A 166 -6.45 1.23 -11.57
C GLN A 166 -7.60 2.19 -11.28
N PHE A 167 -8.79 1.67 -10.97
CA PHE A 167 -9.96 2.47 -10.59
C PHE A 167 -9.68 3.40 -9.39
N TYR A 168 -8.80 2.99 -8.48
CA TYR A 168 -8.40 3.76 -7.30
C TYR A 168 -7.17 4.63 -7.52
N THR A 169 -6.32 4.33 -8.52
CA THR A 169 -5.09 5.11 -8.79
C THR A 169 -5.31 6.31 -9.71
N ILE A 170 -6.48 6.39 -10.37
CA ILE A 170 -6.82 7.46 -11.31
C ILE A 170 -8.00 8.33 -10.83
N ARG A 171 -8.56 8.04 -9.65
CA ARG A 171 -9.69 8.78 -9.09
C ARG A 171 -9.42 9.15 -7.65
N GLU A 172 -9.88 10.33 -7.27
CA GLU A 172 -9.89 10.76 -5.88
C GLU A 172 -11.17 10.28 -5.19
N TRP A 173 -11.04 9.76 -3.98
CA TRP A 173 -12.16 9.31 -3.15
C TRP A 173 -12.21 10.16 -1.90
N ARG A 174 -13.15 11.11 -1.87
CA ARG A 174 -13.39 11.96 -0.69
C ARG A 174 -14.46 11.34 0.18
N SER A 175 -14.01 10.73 1.26
CA SER A 175 -14.86 10.17 2.31
C SER A 175 -15.20 11.25 3.32
N ARG A 176 -16.49 11.39 3.68
CA ARG A 176 -16.90 12.19 4.85
C ARG A 176 -16.84 11.31 6.09
N SER A 177 -16.15 11.79 7.13
CA SER A 177 -15.93 11.07 8.39
C SER A 177 -16.51 11.82 9.59
N ASP A 178 -17.55 12.62 9.38
CA ASP A 178 -18.09 13.55 10.40
C ASP A 178 -18.55 12.81 11.67
N ASN A 179 -19.18 11.64 11.52
CA ASN A 179 -19.56 10.78 12.65
C ASN A 179 -18.34 10.23 13.41
N THR A 180 -17.31 9.82 12.67
CA THR A 180 -16.03 9.34 13.25
C THR A 180 -15.33 10.46 14.03
N ASN A 181 -15.31 11.67 13.48
CA ASN A 181 -14.70 12.83 14.15
C ASN A 181 -15.46 13.19 15.43
N SER A 182 -16.79 13.24 15.36
CA SER A 182 -17.64 13.48 16.53
C SER A 182 -17.46 12.40 17.60
N LEU A 183 -17.22 11.14 17.21
CA LEU A 183 -16.94 10.04 18.14
C LEU A 183 -15.62 10.26 18.88
N ILE A 184 -14.56 10.64 18.16
CA ILE A 184 -13.26 10.96 18.77
C ILE A 184 -13.42 12.06 19.84
N GLU A 185 -14.21 13.11 19.54
CA GLU A 185 -14.45 14.22 20.46
C GLU A 185 -15.20 13.79 21.74
N ARG A 186 -16.09 12.80 21.66
CA ARG A 186 -16.82 12.24 22.81
C ARG A 186 -15.96 11.34 23.69
N MET A 187 -14.90 10.74 23.15
CA MET A 187 -14.02 9.85 23.91
C MET A 187 -13.17 10.63 24.91
N SER A 188 -12.87 9.99 26.05
CA SER A 188 -11.90 10.50 27.01
C SER A 188 -10.48 10.49 26.42
N ASP A 189 -9.57 11.32 26.94
CA ASP A 189 -8.18 11.33 26.45
C ASP A 189 -7.47 9.98 26.64
N SER A 190 -7.78 9.24 27.72
CA SER A 190 -7.27 7.89 27.93
C SER A 190 -7.77 6.90 26.88
N ASP A 191 -9.07 6.96 26.54
CA ASP A 191 -9.63 6.05 25.53
C ASP A 191 -9.12 6.40 24.13
N ARG A 192 -8.93 7.68 23.80
CA ARG A 192 -8.32 8.10 22.53
C ARG A 192 -6.89 7.60 22.39
N ALA A 193 -6.14 7.54 23.48
CA ALA A 193 -4.77 7.05 23.48
C ALA A 193 -4.70 5.52 23.26
N ILE A 194 -5.61 4.77 23.88
CA ILE A 194 -5.67 3.31 23.78
C ILE A 194 -6.29 2.87 22.45
N PHE A 195 -7.46 3.41 22.11
CA PHE A 195 -8.22 3.08 20.90
C PHE A 195 -8.05 4.17 19.85
N ASN A 196 -6.81 4.49 19.47
CA ASN A 196 -6.58 5.53 18.49
C ASN A 196 -7.00 5.06 17.08
N PHE A 197 -7.84 5.86 16.42
CA PHE A 197 -8.21 5.72 15.01
C PHE A 197 -8.26 7.10 14.31
N ASP A 198 -7.62 8.11 14.89
CA ASP A 198 -7.55 9.46 14.33
C ASP A 198 -6.42 9.56 13.28
N SER A 199 -6.80 9.64 12.00
CA SER A 199 -5.86 9.73 10.88
C SER A 199 -4.99 10.99 10.90
N ARG A 200 -5.38 12.05 11.62
CA ARG A 200 -4.56 13.27 11.79
C ARG A 200 -3.29 13.02 12.59
N THR A 201 -3.24 11.92 13.36
CA THR A 201 -2.08 11.53 14.16
C THR A 201 -0.98 10.83 13.36
N ILE A 202 -1.25 10.48 12.10
CA ILE A 202 -0.29 9.77 11.23
C ILE A 202 0.76 10.75 10.70
N ASP A 203 2.03 10.50 11.03
CA ASP A 203 3.16 11.04 10.26
C ASP A 203 3.40 10.15 9.04
N TRP A 204 3.14 10.69 7.84
CA TRP A 204 3.28 9.92 6.61
C TRP A 204 4.70 9.48 6.29
N ASN A 205 5.74 10.21 6.73
CA ASN A 205 7.12 9.78 6.50
C ASN A 205 7.44 8.56 7.34
N ASP A 206 7.19 8.64 8.66
CA ASP A 206 7.45 7.54 9.58
C ASP A 206 6.61 6.31 9.23
N TYR A 207 5.32 6.51 8.98
CA TYR A 207 4.38 5.44 8.67
C TYR A 207 4.75 4.72 7.35
N LEU A 208 5.04 5.45 6.27
CA LEU A 208 5.36 4.81 4.99
C LEU A 208 6.74 4.11 5.00
N CYS A 209 7.71 4.64 5.76
CA CYS A 209 8.98 3.95 5.98
C CYS A 209 8.77 2.62 6.73
N THR A 210 8.04 2.66 7.84
CA THR A 210 7.69 1.48 8.63
C THR A 210 6.89 0.47 7.81
N TYR A 211 5.92 0.94 7.05
CA TYR A 211 5.13 0.11 6.16
C TYR A 211 5.99 -0.56 5.08
N TYR A 212 6.90 0.18 4.43
CA TYR A 212 7.79 -0.40 3.44
C TYR A 212 8.68 -1.51 4.02
N LEU A 213 9.28 -1.28 5.20
CA LEU A 213 10.04 -2.31 5.91
C LEU A 213 9.18 -3.52 6.27
N GLY A 214 7.93 -3.27 6.65
CA GLY A 214 6.89 -4.27 6.83
C GLY A 214 6.63 -5.11 5.60
N VAL A 215 6.46 -4.49 4.43
CA VAL A 215 6.32 -5.19 3.14
C VAL A 215 7.53 -6.06 2.86
N ARG A 216 8.75 -5.54 3.06
CA ARG A 216 9.99 -6.29 2.88
C ARG A 216 10.02 -7.53 3.78
N LYS A 217 9.70 -7.37 5.06
CA LYS A 217 9.75 -8.46 6.04
C LYS A 217 8.61 -9.46 5.88
N PHE A 218 7.36 -9.00 5.88
CA PHE A 218 6.20 -9.86 6.01
C PHE A 218 5.62 -10.34 4.68
N ILE A 219 5.76 -9.57 3.59
CA ILE A 219 5.24 -9.94 2.27
C ILE A 219 6.33 -10.57 1.42
N LEU A 220 7.48 -9.90 1.29
CA LEU A 220 8.61 -10.39 0.50
C LEU A 220 9.45 -11.44 1.24
N LYS A 221 9.20 -11.64 2.55
CA LYS A 221 9.92 -12.60 3.41
C LYS A 221 11.44 -12.37 3.38
N ASP A 222 11.84 -11.10 3.39
CA ASP A 222 13.24 -10.67 3.32
C ASP A 222 13.64 -9.98 4.62
N GLU A 223 14.36 -10.69 5.47
CA GLU A 223 14.75 -10.24 6.81
C GLU A 223 15.88 -9.21 6.77
N LEU A 224 16.12 -8.47 7.86
CA LEU A 224 17.16 -7.43 7.88
C LEU A 224 18.58 -7.99 7.70
N HIS A 225 18.84 -9.23 8.13
CA HIS A 225 20.16 -9.84 7.99
C HIS A 225 20.57 -10.11 6.53
N THR A 226 19.62 -10.13 5.58
CA THR A 226 19.90 -10.30 4.15
C THR A 226 20.33 -8.99 3.47
N LEU A 227 20.22 -7.86 4.17
CA LEU A 227 20.45 -6.53 3.63
C LEU A 227 21.86 -6.33 3.02
N PRO A 228 22.97 -6.82 3.61
CA PRO A 228 24.28 -6.70 2.99
C PRO A 228 24.36 -7.40 1.63
N ALA A 229 23.77 -8.60 1.51
CA ALA A 229 23.72 -9.34 0.25
C ALA A 229 22.82 -8.62 -0.77
N ALA A 230 21.67 -8.10 -0.33
CA ALA A 230 20.77 -7.32 -1.19
C ALA A 230 21.44 -6.06 -1.76
N LYS A 231 22.19 -5.32 -0.93
CA LYS A 231 22.97 -4.14 -1.36
C LYS A 231 24.08 -4.52 -2.35
N SER A 232 24.74 -5.67 -2.14
CA SER A 232 25.73 -6.16 -3.11
C SER A 232 25.12 -6.57 -4.44
N HIS A 233 23.92 -7.17 -4.43
CA HIS A 233 23.20 -7.56 -5.64
C HIS A 233 22.81 -6.33 -6.47
N MET A 234 22.36 -5.25 -5.83
CA MET A 234 21.98 -4.01 -6.51
C MET A 234 23.13 -3.24 -7.16
N ARG A 235 24.38 -3.47 -6.72
CA ARG A 235 25.57 -2.82 -7.26
C ARG A 235 26.15 -3.53 -8.49
N ARG A 236 25.67 -4.75 -8.78
CA ARG A 236 26.06 -5.56 -9.94
C ARG A 236 25.13 -5.29 -11.11
#